data_AF-A0A2E0XAH0-F1
#
_entry.id   AF-A0A2E0XAH0-F1
#
_cell.length_a   1.000
_cell.length_b   1.000
_cell.length_c   1.000
_cell.angle_alpha   90.00
_cell.angle_beta   90.00
_cell.angle_gamma   90.00
#
_symmetry.space_group_name_H-M   'P 1'
#
loop_
_entity.id
_entity.type
_entity.pdbx_description
1 polymer ?
#
loop_
_entity_poly.entity_id
_entity_poly.type
_entity_poly.pdbx_seq_one_letter_code
_entity_poly.pdbx_strand_id
1 'polypeptide(L)'
;MSDTEPNFRYTPDDVEDLRDRGEAEWLIEQYAAWALRAPELDRVVAQITEAFTGVVLGDGMGLLEAQAVDDYAGDEERAEIRRRDEKLDWQRIAPETLSKCYAAPSFLDARGFVFHLPAFLIAELNDQYEFGFIDVLILPSRGGPRGWQALLTKRQRDALVATLRLVGDHPCYTDHGDRIERAIQGIQCPPASSAE
;
A
#
# COMPACT_ATOMS: atom_id res chain seq x y z
N MET A 1 11.24 -16.78 -12.28
CA MET A 1 10.24 -16.06 -11.48
C MET A 1 9.34 -15.42 -12.50
N SER A 2 8.09 -15.86 -12.58
CA SER A 2 7.11 -15.21 -13.45
C SER A 2 6.95 -13.79 -12.95
N ASP A 3 7.27 -12.80 -13.79
CA ASP A 3 7.03 -11.36 -13.57
C ASP A 3 5.52 -11.08 -13.63
N THR A 4 4.74 -11.77 -12.81
CA THR A 4 3.31 -11.52 -12.67
C THR A 4 3.14 -10.78 -11.36
N GLU A 5 2.97 -9.48 -11.46
CA GLU A 5 2.58 -8.63 -10.34
C GLU A 5 1.39 -9.26 -9.61
N PRO A 6 1.33 -9.13 -8.27
CA PRO A 6 0.26 -9.75 -7.50
C PRO A 6 -1.09 -9.20 -7.96
N ASN A 7 -1.98 -10.12 -8.36
CA ASN A 7 -3.38 -9.83 -8.64
C ASN A 7 -4.22 -10.31 -7.44
N PHE A 8 -4.69 -9.36 -6.62
CA PHE A 8 -5.43 -9.63 -5.40
C PHE A 8 -6.90 -9.96 -5.66
N ARG A 9 -7.52 -9.46 -6.73
CA ARG A 9 -8.92 -9.69 -7.13
C ARG A 9 -9.06 -10.90 -8.06
N TYR A 10 -8.30 -11.96 -7.76
CA TYR A 10 -8.40 -13.24 -8.43
C TYR A 10 -9.80 -13.86 -8.29
N THR A 11 -10.39 -14.23 -9.41
CA THR A 11 -11.73 -14.84 -9.49
C THR A 11 -11.65 -16.35 -9.76
N PRO A 12 -12.74 -17.10 -9.55
CA PRO A 12 -12.80 -18.50 -9.97
C PRO A 12 -12.52 -18.70 -11.47
N ASP A 13 -12.92 -17.75 -12.32
CA ASP A 13 -12.66 -17.81 -13.76
C ASP A 13 -11.16 -17.69 -14.05
N ASP A 14 -10.44 -16.81 -13.35
CA ASP A 14 -8.97 -16.70 -13.48
C ASP A 14 -8.26 -18.00 -13.06
N VAL A 15 -8.83 -18.74 -12.09
CA VAL A 15 -8.30 -20.05 -11.67
C VAL A 15 -8.51 -21.10 -12.76
N GLU A 16 -9.64 -21.10 -13.46
CA GLU A 16 -9.83 -21.97 -14.63
C GLU A 16 -8.84 -21.61 -15.75
N ASP A 17 -8.58 -20.31 -15.97
CA ASP A 17 -7.58 -19.86 -16.94
C ASP A 17 -6.15 -20.34 -16.57
N LEU A 18 -5.81 -20.51 -15.29
CA LEU A 18 -4.55 -21.17 -14.90
C LEU A 18 -4.53 -22.65 -15.29
N ARG A 19 -5.66 -23.36 -15.11
CA ARG A 19 -5.78 -24.78 -15.47
C ARG A 19 -5.67 -24.97 -16.98
N ASP A 20 -6.35 -24.13 -17.76
CA ASP A 20 -6.34 -24.19 -19.23
C ASP A 20 -4.96 -23.89 -19.82
N ARG A 21 -4.16 -23.04 -19.14
CA ARG A 21 -2.76 -22.79 -19.50
C ARG A 21 -1.81 -23.93 -19.12
N GLY A 22 -2.27 -24.92 -18.36
CA GLY A 22 -1.44 -26.04 -17.91
C GLY A 22 -0.42 -25.65 -16.85
N GLU A 23 -0.75 -24.65 -16.01
CA GLU A 23 0.08 -24.26 -14.86
C GLU A 23 0.18 -25.40 -13.83
N ALA A 24 1.15 -25.30 -12.91
CA ALA A 24 1.38 -26.35 -11.93
C ALA A 24 0.21 -26.48 -10.92
N GLU A 25 -0.18 -27.70 -10.56
CA GLU A 25 -1.30 -27.97 -9.65
C GLU A 25 -1.19 -27.22 -8.32
N TRP A 26 0.02 -27.20 -7.73
CA TRP A 26 0.26 -26.50 -6.47
C TRP A 26 0.02 -24.99 -6.57
N LEU A 27 0.23 -24.38 -7.74
CA LEU A 27 0.00 -22.97 -8.00
C LEU A 27 -1.50 -22.70 -8.16
N ILE A 28 -2.18 -23.56 -8.90
CA ILE A 28 -3.64 -23.53 -9.08
C ILE A 28 -4.34 -23.67 -7.72
N GLU A 29 -3.91 -24.61 -6.88
CA GLU A 29 -4.46 -24.81 -5.53
C GLU A 29 -4.29 -23.56 -4.66
N GLN A 30 -3.13 -22.91 -4.71
CA GLN A 30 -2.86 -21.69 -3.96
C GLN A 30 -3.73 -20.51 -4.41
N TYR A 31 -3.85 -20.28 -5.73
CA TYR A 31 -4.72 -19.22 -6.25
C TYR A 31 -6.22 -19.54 -6.07
N ALA A 32 -6.62 -20.81 -6.11
CA ALA A 32 -7.97 -21.23 -5.78
C ALA A 32 -8.30 -20.93 -4.30
N ALA A 33 -7.37 -21.23 -3.39
CA ALA A 33 -7.52 -20.88 -1.97
C ALA A 33 -7.57 -19.37 -1.76
N TRP A 34 -6.76 -18.60 -2.50
CA TRP A 34 -6.77 -17.14 -2.46
C TRP A 34 -8.10 -16.55 -2.94
N ALA A 35 -8.67 -17.04 -4.05
CA ALA A 35 -9.93 -16.54 -4.59
C ALA A 35 -11.09 -16.64 -3.57
N LEU A 36 -11.05 -17.63 -2.67
CA LEU A 36 -12.04 -17.77 -1.58
C LEU A 36 -11.93 -16.68 -0.50
N ARG A 37 -10.82 -15.92 -0.47
CA ARG A 37 -10.56 -14.83 0.48
C ARG A 37 -11.18 -13.51 0.05
N ALA A 38 -11.85 -13.42 -1.11
CA ALA A 38 -12.46 -12.19 -1.60
C ALA A 38 -13.36 -11.46 -0.56
N PRO A 39 -14.21 -12.14 0.25
CA PRO A 39 -14.98 -11.46 1.30
C PRO A 39 -14.12 -10.89 2.43
N GLU A 40 -12.95 -11.48 2.70
CA GLU A 40 -12.00 -10.97 3.69
C GLU A 40 -11.24 -9.76 3.15
N LEU A 41 -10.91 -9.77 1.86
CA LEU A 41 -10.34 -8.62 1.15
C LEU A 41 -11.28 -7.42 1.20
N ASP A 42 -12.57 -7.60 0.91
CA ASP A 42 -13.58 -6.53 1.01
C ASP A 42 -13.70 -5.97 2.44
N ARG A 43 -13.61 -6.84 3.45
CA ARG A 43 -13.61 -6.41 4.86
C ARG A 43 -12.37 -5.60 5.20
N VAL A 44 -11.19 -5.99 4.71
CA VAL A 44 -9.94 -5.25 4.92
C VAL A 44 -10.01 -3.88 4.24
N VAL A 45 -10.48 -3.80 2.99
CA VAL A 45 -10.67 -2.52 2.28
C VAL A 45 -11.62 -1.59 3.05
N ALA A 46 -12.73 -2.13 3.56
CA ALA A 46 -13.67 -1.37 4.39
C ALA A 46 -13.02 -0.89 5.71
N GLN A 47 -12.22 -1.74 6.36
CA GLN A 47 -11.50 -1.38 7.58
C GLN A 47 -10.46 -0.27 7.35
N ILE A 48 -9.71 -0.32 6.24
CA ILE A 48 -8.78 0.75 5.85
C ILE A 48 -9.57 2.04 5.65
N THR A 49 -10.65 1.99 4.86
CA THR A 49 -11.49 3.17 4.56
C THR A 49 -12.01 3.82 5.84
N GLU A 50 -12.55 3.03 6.77
CA GLU A 50 -13.08 3.55 8.03
C GLU A 50 -11.97 4.08 8.95
N ALA A 51 -10.85 3.36 9.08
CA ALA A 51 -9.76 3.75 9.97
C ALA A 51 -9.05 5.04 9.55
N PHE A 52 -9.06 5.36 8.24
CA PHE A 52 -8.44 6.56 7.68
C PHE A 52 -9.46 7.65 7.31
N THR A 53 -10.74 7.47 7.63
CA THR A 53 -11.76 8.52 7.40
C THR A 53 -11.37 9.82 8.11
N GLY A 54 -11.40 10.94 7.37
CA GLY A 54 -11.11 12.28 7.90
C GLY A 54 -9.63 12.59 8.14
N VAL A 55 -8.71 11.71 7.72
CA VAL A 55 -7.27 12.01 7.71
C VAL A 55 -7.01 13.09 6.66
N VAL A 56 -6.42 14.19 7.09
CA VAL A 56 -6.00 15.32 6.23
C VAL A 56 -4.48 15.38 6.14
N LEU A 57 -3.97 15.91 5.03
CA LEU A 57 -2.53 16.00 4.77
C LEU A 57 -1.83 16.98 5.72
N GLY A 58 -2.50 18.10 6.04
CA GLY A 58 -1.93 19.16 6.86
C GLY A 58 -0.69 19.79 6.21
N ASP A 59 0.43 19.77 6.93
CA ASP A 59 1.74 20.24 6.45
C ASP A 59 2.59 19.14 5.80
N GLY A 60 2.11 17.89 5.74
CA GLY A 60 2.81 16.80 5.08
C GLY A 60 3.02 17.03 3.58
N MET A 61 4.00 16.32 3.02
CA MET A 61 4.32 16.34 1.60
C MET A 61 3.18 15.75 0.76
N GLY A 62 2.76 16.49 -0.27
CA GLY A 62 1.72 16.04 -1.22
C GLY A 62 2.23 14.97 -2.19
N LEU A 63 1.33 14.23 -2.83
CA LEU A 63 1.67 13.19 -3.81
C LEU A 63 2.38 13.78 -5.03
N LEU A 64 1.81 14.84 -5.60
CA LEU A 64 2.37 15.51 -6.77
C LEU A 64 3.67 16.23 -6.40
N GLU A 65 3.71 16.86 -5.22
CA GLU A 65 4.92 17.48 -4.69
C GLU A 65 6.06 16.46 -4.54
N ALA A 66 5.78 15.26 -4.01
CA ALA A 66 6.77 14.20 -3.86
C ALA A 66 7.27 13.68 -5.22
N GLN A 67 6.37 13.51 -6.20
CA GLN A 67 6.80 13.17 -7.57
C GLN A 67 7.66 14.29 -8.19
N ALA A 68 7.33 15.56 -7.93
CA ALA A 68 8.13 16.68 -8.42
C ALA A 68 9.54 16.70 -7.82
N VAL A 69 9.73 16.23 -6.58
CA VAL A 69 11.07 16.05 -6.00
C VAL A 69 11.87 15.00 -6.77
N ASP A 70 11.24 13.88 -7.14
CA ASP A 70 11.85 12.85 -7.99
C ASP A 70 12.21 13.40 -9.38
N ASP A 71 11.34 14.25 -9.95
CA ASP A 71 11.55 14.91 -11.24
C ASP A 71 12.56 16.08 -11.18
N TYR A 72 13.23 16.29 -10.04
CA TYR A 72 14.20 17.38 -9.80
C TYR A 72 13.62 18.79 -9.99
N ALA A 73 12.33 18.98 -9.73
CA ALA A 73 11.67 20.28 -9.81
C ALA A 73 12.27 21.31 -8.86
N GLY A 74 12.37 22.56 -9.31
CA GLY A 74 12.85 23.68 -8.50
C GLY A 74 11.83 24.13 -7.44
N ASP A 75 12.25 24.95 -6.49
CA ASP A 75 11.39 25.38 -5.36
C ASP A 75 10.12 26.10 -5.79
N GLU A 76 10.19 26.96 -6.81
CA GLU A 76 9.01 27.67 -7.34
C GLU A 76 8.00 26.70 -7.95
N GLU A 77 8.46 25.80 -8.82
CA GLU A 77 7.65 24.76 -9.45
C GLU A 77 7.00 23.84 -8.43
N ARG A 78 7.78 23.38 -7.43
CA ARG A 78 7.26 22.56 -6.32
C ARG A 78 6.19 23.29 -5.53
N ALA A 79 6.36 24.58 -5.27
CA ALA A 79 5.34 25.38 -4.60
C ALA A 79 4.06 25.50 -5.43
N GLU A 80 4.15 25.49 -6.77
CA GLU A 80 2.98 25.47 -7.65
C GLU A 80 2.27 24.13 -7.66
N ILE A 81 3.04 23.05 -7.76
CA ILE A 81 2.55 21.68 -7.75
C ILE A 81 1.86 21.39 -6.42
N ARG A 82 2.47 21.77 -5.29
CA ARG A 82 1.87 21.64 -3.96
C ARG A 82 0.51 22.32 -3.86
N ARG A 83 0.24 23.42 -4.57
CA ARG A 83 -1.09 24.06 -4.57
C ARG A 83 -2.17 23.17 -5.19
N ARG A 84 -1.79 22.27 -6.10
CA ARG A 84 -2.69 21.35 -6.82
C ARG A 84 -2.90 20.02 -6.10
N ASP A 85 -2.06 19.68 -5.12
CA ASP A 85 -2.25 18.48 -4.30
C ASP A 85 -3.60 18.49 -3.57
N GLU A 86 -4.26 17.33 -3.56
CA GLU A 86 -5.37 17.03 -2.66
C GLU A 86 -4.83 16.94 -1.23
N LYS A 87 -5.52 17.56 -0.27
CA LYS A 87 -5.04 17.72 1.12
C LYS A 87 -6.08 17.36 2.17
N LEU A 88 -7.33 17.18 1.76
CA LEU A 88 -8.48 17.09 2.64
C LEU A 88 -9.06 15.68 2.64
N ASP A 89 -9.05 15.00 1.51
CA ASP A 89 -9.65 13.68 1.38
C ASP A 89 -8.85 12.80 0.43
N TRP A 90 -8.10 11.86 0.99
CA TRP A 90 -7.28 10.90 0.25
C TRP A 90 -8.10 10.05 -0.73
N GLN A 91 -9.41 9.88 -0.51
CA GLN A 91 -10.29 9.10 -1.41
C GLN A 91 -10.50 9.78 -2.77
N ARG A 92 -10.20 11.08 -2.87
CA ARG A 92 -10.33 11.83 -4.13
C ARG A 92 -9.14 11.65 -5.06
N ILE A 93 -8.08 10.98 -4.59
CA ILE A 93 -6.91 10.66 -5.39
C ILE A 93 -7.23 9.44 -6.25
N ALA A 94 -7.29 9.65 -7.56
CA ALA A 94 -7.60 8.58 -8.49
C ALA A 94 -6.42 7.58 -8.61
N PRO A 95 -6.66 6.28 -8.81
CA PRO A 95 -5.61 5.29 -8.99
C PRO A 95 -4.63 5.64 -10.12
N GLU A 96 -5.10 6.24 -11.21
CA GLU A 96 -4.24 6.70 -12.31
C GLU A 96 -3.27 7.81 -11.88
N THR A 97 -3.62 8.57 -10.85
CA THR A 97 -2.72 9.57 -10.25
C THR A 97 -1.67 8.89 -9.40
N LEU A 98 -2.03 7.86 -8.63
CA LEU A 98 -1.08 7.04 -7.88
C LEU A 98 -0.05 6.41 -8.82
N SER A 99 -0.49 5.79 -9.91
CA SER A 99 0.38 5.18 -10.92
C SER A 99 1.30 6.19 -11.62
N LYS A 100 0.82 7.41 -11.92
CA LYS A 100 1.68 8.49 -12.44
C LYS A 100 2.71 8.98 -11.43
N CYS A 101 2.44 8.79 -10.15
CA CYS A 101 3.29 9.20 -9.04
C CYS A 101 3.93 7.98 -8.34
N TYR A 102 4.26 6.92 -9.08
CA TYR A 102 4.74 5.66 -8.52
C TYR A 102 6.06 5.80 -7.72
N ALA A 103 6.87 6.83 -8.01
CA ALA A 103 8.11 7.10 -7.29
C ALA A 103 7.88 7.88 -5.99
N ALA A 104 6.76 8.61 -5.88
CA ALA A 104 6.43 9.48 -4.77
C ALA A 104 6.55 8.84 -3.37
N PRO A 105 6.19 7.55 -3.13
CA PRO A 105 6.35 6.92 -1.81
C PRO A 105 7.76 7.03 -1.21
N SER A 106 8.80 7.12 -2.05
CA SER A 106 10.20 7.26 -1.61
C SER A 106 10.55 8.66 -1.10
N PHE A 107 9.74 9.66 -1.42
CA PHE A 107 10.00 11.08 -1.15
C PHE A 107 9.05 11.69 -0.13
N LEU A 108 7.93 11.02 0.17
CA LEU A 108 6.97 11.47 1.18
C LEU A 108 7.64 11.59 2.55
N ASP A 109 7.27 12.63 3.30
CA ASP A 109 7.54 12.69 4.74
C ASP A 109 6.56 11.80 5.53
N ALA A 110 6.77 11.65 6.84
CA ALA A 110 5.94 10.79 7.69
C ALA A 110 4.44 11.13 7.65
N ARG A 111 4.07 12.42 7.57
CA ARG A 111 2.66 12.85 7.53
C ARG A 111 2.05 12.64 6.15
N GLY A 112 2.78 13.00 5.10
CA GLY A 112 2.44 12.74 3.71
C GLY A 112 2.23 11.24 3.48
N PHE A 113 3.13 10.40 3.99
CA PHE A 113 3.01 8.95 3.89
C PHE A 113 1.71 8.45 4.53
N VAL A 114 1.41 8.84 5.77
CA VAL A 114 0.17 8.41 6.45
C VAL A 114 -1.10 8.90 5.76
N PHE A 115 -1.09 10.08 5.15
CA PHE A 115 -2.24 10.58 4.38
C PHE A 115 -2.49 9.77 3.10
N HIS A 116 -1.44 9.43 2.34
CA HIS A 116 -1.56 8.70 1.06
C HIS A 116 -1.65 7.19 1.22
N LEU A 117 -1.20 6.65 2.36
CA LEU A 117 -1.18 5.22 2.69
C LEU A 117 -2.48 4.47 2.35
N PRO A 118 -3.68 4.91 2.79
CA PRO A 118 -4.92 4.19 2.47
C PRO A 118 -5.23 4.16 0.97
N ALA A 119 -4.90 5.23 0.22
CA ALA A 119 -5.17 5.30 -1.21
C ALA A 119 -4.33 4.27 -1.97
N PHE A 120 -3.02 4.20 -1.69
CA PHE A 120 -2.14 3.20 -2.30
C PHE A 120 -2.54 1.76 -1.94
N LEU A 121 -2.81 1.49 -0.66
CA LEU A 121 -3.21 0.14 -0.23
C LEU A 121 -4.50 -0.32 -0.89
N ILE A 122 -5.53 0.54 -0.92
CA ILE A 122 -6.80 0.16 -1.53
C ILE A 122 -6.65 0.00 -3.04
N ALA A 123 -5.85 0.85 -3.71
CA ALA A 123 -5.61 0.71 -5.14
C ALA A 123 -4.89 -0.61 -5.46
N GLU A 124 -3.86 -0.98 -4.69
CA GLU A 124 -3.17 -2.26 -4.87
C GLU A 124 -4.07 -3.46 -4.57
N LEU A 125 -4.82 -3.46 -3.47
CA LEU A 125 -5.77 -4.55 -3.13
C LEU A 125 -6.94 -4.67 -4.12
N ASN A 126 -7.14 -3.68 -5.00
CA ASN A 126 -8.14 -3.70 -6.07
C ASN A 126 -7.51 -3.87 -7.46
N ASP A 127 -6.20 -4.14 -7.54
CA ASP A 127 -5.44 -4.28 -8.80
C ASP A 127 -5.52 -3.04 -9.70
N GLN A 128 -5.58 -1.87 -9.07
CA GLN A 128 -5.58 -0.55 -9.71
C GLN A 128 -4.22 0.15 -9.56
N TYR A 129 -3.22 -0.54 -9.01
CA TYR A 129 -1.85 -0.05 -8.83
C TYR A 129 -0.83 -1.18 -8.99
N GLU A 130 0.05 -1.05 -9.98
CA GLU A 130 0.95 -2.12 -10.46
C GLU A 130 2.33 -2.14 -9.76
N PHE A 131 2.77 -1.02 -9.17
CA PHE A 131 4.16 -0.87 -8.73
C PHE A 131 4.51 -1.50 -7.36
N GLY A 132 3.61 -2.30 -6.78
CA GLY A 132 3.82 -3.04 -5.54
C GLY A 132 4.03 -2.15 -4.30
N PHE A 133 2.95 -1.60 -3.73
CA PHE A 133 3.04 -0.75 -2.54
C PHE A 133 3.14 -1.54 -1.23
N ILE A 134 2.67 -2.79 -1.15
CA ILE A 134 2.88 -3.66 0.01
C ILE A 134 4.37 -3.83 0.29
N ASP A 135 5.20 -3.89 -0.76
CA ASP A 135 6.66 -3.97 -0.64
C ASP A 135 7.26 -2.77 0.08
N VAL A 136 6.67 -1.58 -0.04
CA VAL A 136 7.06 -0.37 0.70
C VAL A 136 6.84 -0.56 2.20
N LEU A 137 5.88 -1.38 2.61
CA LEU A 137 5.60 -1.68 4.02
C LEU A 137 6.48 -2.79 4.60
N ILE A 138 6.84 -3.80 3.80
CA ILE A 138 7.51 -5.01 4.30
C ILE A 138 9.03 -5.02 4.06
N LEU A 139 9.55 -4.23 3.12
CA LEU A 139 10.98 -4.20 2.81
C LEU A 139 11.70 -3.11 3.61
N PRO A 140 12.73 -3.44 4.41
CA PRO A 140 13.48 -2.44 5.17
C PRO A 140 14.16 -1.37 4.31
N SER A 141 14.53 -1.70 3.07
CA SER A 141 15.19 -0.79 2.12
C SER A 141 14.23 0.17 1.42
N ARG A 142 12.94 -0.15 1.36
CA ARG A 142 11.87 0.70 0.82
C ARG A 142 10.95 1.27 1.90
N GLY A 143 11.20 0.90 3.16
CA GLY A 143 10.36 1.21 4.31
C GLY A 143 9.95 2.67 4.33
N GLY A 144 8.68 2.91 4.67
CA GLY A 144 8.14 4.26 4.80
C GLY A 144 9.01 5.20 5.65
N PRO A 145 8.87 6.52 5.47
CA PRO A 145 9.73 7.54 6.09
C PRO A 145 9.75 7.42 7.61
N ARG A 146 10.93 7.59 8.23
CA ARG A 146 11.13 7.38 9.68
C ARG A 146 10.04 8.03 10.53
N GLY A 147 9.49 7.26 11.47
CA GLY A 147 8.52 7.75 12.44
C GLY A 147 7.06 7.74 11.99
N TRP A 148 6.75 7.37 10.74
CA TRP A 148 5.37 7.30 10.25
C TRP A 148 4.47 6.39 11.10
N GLN A 149 5.00 5.27 11.61
CA GLN A 149 4.26 4.32 12.44
C GLN A 149 3.77 4.94 13.76
N ALA A 150 4.52 5.92 14.30
CA ALA A 150 4.16 6.62 15.54
C ALA A 150 3.00 7.61 15.35
N LEU A 151 2.73 8.04 14.11
CA LEU A 151 1.62 8.94 13.77
C LEU A 151 0.28 8.21 13.66
N LEU A 152 0.30 6.89 13.52
CA LEU A 152 -0.92 6.10 13.37
C LEU A 152 -1.74 6.07 14.66
N THR A 153 -3.05 6.11 14.51
CA THR A 153 -3.97 5.74 15.60
C THR A 153 -3.99 4.23 15.79
N LYS A 154 -4.55 3.76 16.92
CA LYS A 154 -4.75 2.32 17.13
C LYS A 154 -5.59 1.69 16.01
N ARG A 155 -6.67 2.35 15.58
CA ARG A 155 -7.56 1.84 14.52
C ARG A 155 -6.83 1.68 13.19
N GLN A 156 -5.98 2.65 12.83
CA GLN A 156 -5.15 2.59 11.62
C GLN A 156 -4.13 1.45 11.70
N ARG A 157 -3.44 1.29 12.84
CA ARG A 157 -2.54 0.14 13.05
C ARG A 157 -3.26 -1.19 12.89
N ASP A 158 -4.42 -1.33 13.51
CA ASP A 158 -5.21 -2.57 13.45
C ASP A 158 -5.62 -2.89 11.99
N ALA A 159 -6.00 -1.89 11.19
CA ALA A 159 -6.31 -2.05 9.76
C ALA A 159 -5.08 -2.46 8.92
N LEU A 160 -3.91 -1.86 9.17
CA LEU A 160 -2.67 -2.24 8.47
C LEU A 160 -2.23 -3.66 8.84
N VAL A 161 -2.35 -4.05 10.11
CA VAL A 161 -2.03 -5.41 10.56
C VAL A 161 -2.98 -6.43 9.93
N ALA A 162 -4.27 -6.13 9.85
CA ALA A 162 -5.23 -6.98 9.14
C ALA A 162 -4.87 -7.14 7.66
N THR A 163 -4.45 -6.05 7.01
CA THR A 163 -3.98 -6.04 5.63
C THR A 163 -2.77 -6.94 5.45
N LEU A 164 -1.71 -6.73 6.23
CA LEU A 164 -0.46 -7.51 6.12
C LEU A 164 -0.65 -9.00 6.42
N ARG A 165 -1.55 -9.34 7.35
CA ARG A 165 -1.89 -10.75 7.63
C ARG A 165 -2.62 -11.38 6.45
N LEU A 166 -3.61 -10.70 5.88
CA LEU A 166 -4.32 -11.20 4.71
C LEU A 166 -3.36 -11.37 3.53
N VAL A 167 -2.55 -10.36 3.24
CA VAL A 167 -1.58 -10.40 2.14
C VAL A 167 -0.52 -11.49 2.35
N GLY A 168 -0.15 -11.83 3.59
CA GLY A 168 0.77 -12.92 3.86
C GLY A 168 0.29 -14.31 3.40
N ASP A 169 -1.02 -14.48 3.19
CA ASP A 169 -1.59 -15.70 2.64
C ASP A 169 -1.68 -15.67 1.10
N HIS A 170 -1.33 -14.55 0.45
CA HIS A 170 -1.34 -14.43 -1.00
C HIS A 170 -0.17 -15.22 -1.62
N PRO A 171 -0.36 -15.94 -2.74
CA PRO A 171 0.69 -16.77 -3.37
C PRO A 171 2.01 -16.02 -3.66
N CYS A 172 1.96 -14.74 -4.05
CA CYS A 172 3.16 -13.91 -4.26
C CYS A 172 3.94 -13.53 -2.98
N TYR A 173 3.35 -13.72 -1.80
CA TYR A 173 3.89 -13.27 -0.51
C TYR A 173 4.20 -14.41 0.47
N THR A 174 3.99 -15.66 0.08
CA THR A 174 4.24 -16.83 0.96
C THR A 174 5.67 -16.88 1.48
N ASP A 175 6.64 -16.45 0.66
CA ASP A 175 8.07 -16.43 1.01
C ASP A 175 8.48 -15.16 1.80
N HIS A 176 7.54 -14.26 2.04
CA HIS A 176 7.75 -12.98 2.72
C HIS A 176 7.34 -12.99 4.21
N GLY A 177 6.96 -14.15 4.77
CA GLY A 177 6.43 -14.27 6.14
C GLY A 177 7.27 -13.55 7.21
N ASP A 178 8.59 -13.75 7.21
CA ASP A 178 9.50 -13.07 8.17
C ASP A 178 9.47 -11.54 8.02
N ARG A 179 9.32 -11.03 6.80
CA ARG A 179 9.30 -9.58 6.50
C ARG A 179 7.96 -8.98 6.92
N ILE A 180 6.86 -9.68 6.63
CA ILE A 180 5.51 -9.33 7.03
C ILE A 180 5.40 -9.27 8.56
N GLU A 181 5.91 -10.27 9.26
CA GLU A 181 5.87 -10.31 10.72
C GLU A 181 6.68 -9.17 11.35
N ARG A 182 7.86 -8.86 10.81
CA ARG A 182 8.64 -7.69 11.24
C ARG A 182 7.90 -6.37 11.00
N ALA A 183 7.24 -6.22 9.85
CA ALA A 183 6.46 -5.03 9.55
C ALA A 183 5.28 -4.89 10.52
N ILE A 184 4.55 -5.98 10.80
CA ILE A 184 3.48 -6.03 11.80
C ILE A 184 4.00 -5.58 13.17
N GLN A 185 5.14 -6.12 13.62
CA GLN A 185 5.73 -5.76 14.91
C GLN A 185 6.11 -4.27 14.98
N GLY A 186 6.71 -3.73 13.91
CA GLY A 186 7.08 -2.31 13.82
C GLY A 186 5.87 -1.38 13.81
N ILE A 187 4.75 -1.82 13.23
CA ILE A 187 3.48 -1.07 13.25
C ILE A 187 2.85 -1.13 14.64
N GLN A 188 2.82 -2.30 15.29
CA GLN A 188 2.18 -2.48 16.61
C GLN A 188 2.95 -1.82 17.76
N CYS A 189 4.27 -1.90 17.72
CA CYS A 189 5.18 -1.37 18.74
C CYS A 189 6.20 -0.44 18.08
N PRO A 190 5.77 0.77 17.65
CA PRO A 190 6.69 1.70 17.03
C PRO A 190 7.81 2.05 18.03
N PRO A 191 9.08 2.07 17.61
CA PRO A 191 10.16 2.50 18.48
C PRO A 191 9.88 3.91 18.98
N ALA A 192 10.19 4.18 20.24
CA ALA A 192 10.03 5.52 20.81
C ALA A 192 10.75 6.53 19.91
N SER A 193 10.03 7.59 19.50
CA SER A 193 10.60 8.65 18.67
C SER A 193 11.82 9.24 19.38
N SER A 194 13.02 8.89 18.92
CA SER A 194 14.22 9.65 19.24
C SER A 194 14.04 11.01 18.58
N ALA A 195 13.67 12.01 19.38
CA ALA A 195 13.67 13.39 18.94
C ALA A 195 15.11 13.81 18.71
N GLU A 196 15.48 14.03 17.45
CA GLU A 196 16.60 14.90 17.04
C GLU A 196 16.17 15.69 15.81
#